data_AF-A0A1E7IYJ4-F1
#
_entry.id   AF-A0A1E7IYJ4-F1
#
_cell.length_a   1.000
_cell.length_b   1.000
_cell.length_c   1.000
_cell.angle_alpha   90.00
_cell.angle_beta   90.00
_cell.angle_gamma   90.00
#
_symmetry.space_group_name_H-M   'P 1'
#
loop_
_entity.id
_entity.type
_entity.pdbx_description
1 polymer ?
#
loop_
_entity_poly.entity_id
_entity_poly.type
_entity_poly.pdbx_seq_one_letter_code
_entity_poly.pdbx_strand_id
1 'polypeptide(L)'
;MPTEEEVKMKKRLTAILSIITFLLIVSCSAKEQKERNISDSKVIDWEYQIAYQRGIEAMNWAILAVSIMSMRKANFSLGGGYNTVYWMLKPPTALQEAITANNQTPYASINLSTKSGPVVLDVPPASKRTAIFGSAINVWQVPIADIGAAGSDKGKGGKYLFLPPGYEGEVSKGYIVVQRLHRGAYGYVRRFYCPAPYSIR
;
A
#
# COMPACT_ATOMS: atom_id res chain seq x y z
N MET A 1 -15.01 83.70 -44.78
CA MET A 1 -13.86 83.08 -44.07
C MET A 1 -14.32 82.75 -42.66
N PRO A 2 -14.04 81.56 -42.12
CA PRO A 2 -14.38 81.24 -40.73
C PRO A 2 -13.64 82.20 -39.79
N THR A 3 -14.30 82.65 -38.72
CA THR A 3 -13.70 83.57 -37.75
C THR A 3 -12.65 82.83 -36.90
N GLU A 4 -11.68 83.58 -36.37
CA GLU A 4 -10.56 82.99 -35.60
C GLU A 4 -11.07 82.18 -34.37
N GLU A 5 -12.18 82.63 -33.78
CA GLU A 5 -12.85 81.92 -32.68
C GLU A 5 -13.48 80.58 -33.10
N GLU A 6 -14.10 80.51 -34.29
CA GLU A 6 -14.66 79.25 -34.82
C GLU A 6 -13.57 78.21 -35.06
N VAL A 7 -12.40 78.62 -35.56
CA VAL A 7 -11.26 77.72 -35.78
C VAL A 7 -10.71 77.21 -34.45
N LYS A 8 -10.62 78.08 -33.44
CA LYS A 8 -10.15 77.72 -32.09
C LYS A 8 -11.13 76.77 -31.38
N MET A 9 -12.44 77.00 -31.53
CA MET A 9 -13.50 76.15 -31.00
C MET A 9 -13.50 74.77 -31.68
N LYS A 10 -13.38 74.70 -33.01
CA LYS A 10 -13.27 73.42 -33.73
C LYS A 10 -12.05 72.61 -33.31
N LYS A 11 -10.88 73.25 -33.14
CA LYS A 11 -9.66 72.59 -32.63
C LYS A 11 -9.84 72.03 -31.22
N ARG A 12 -10.50 72.77 -30.32
CA ARG A 12 -10.82 72.31 -28.96
C ARG A 12 -11.80 71.13 -29.00
N LEU A 13 -12.82 71.20 -29.83
CA LEU A 13 -13.80 70.12 -29.98
C LEU A 13 -13.16 68.85 -30.53
N THR A 14 -12.29 68.95 -31.55
CA THR A 14 -11.54 67.80 -32.07
C THR A 14 -10.59 67.22 -31.03
N ALA A 15 -9.92 68.05 -30.22
CA ALA A 15 -9.04 67.57 -29.16
C ALA A 15 -9.81 66.82 -28.07
N ILE A 16 -10.97 67.33 -27.65
CA ILE A 16 -11.85 66.68 -26.67
C ILE A 16 -12.38 65.35 -27.24
N LEU A 17 -12.82 65.32 -28.49
CA LEU A 17 -13.33 64.11 -29.13
C LEU A 17 -12.24 63.03 -29.26
N SER A 18 -11.00 63.41 -29.59
CA SER A 18 -9.86 62.50 -29.61
C SER A 18 -9.52 61.95 -28.22
N ILE A 19 -9.58 62.77 -27.17
CA ILE A 19 -9.35 62.33 -25.78
C ILE A 19 -10.43 61.34 -25.34
N ILE A 20 -11.69 61.61 -25.64
CA ILE A 20 -12.82 60.72 -25.31
C ILE A 20 -12.66 59.39 -26.05
N THR A 21 -12.31 59.42 -27.34
CA THR A 21 -12.11 58.20 -28.15
C THR A 21 -10.94 57.37 -27.60
N PHE A 22 -9.83 58.02 -27.23
CA PHE A 22 -8.70 57.35 -26.61
C PHE A 22 -9.06 56.72 -25.25
N LEU A 23 -9.80 57.42 -24.39
CA LEU A 23 -10.29 56.90 -23.10
C LEU A 23 -11.21 55.69 -23.27
N LEU A 24 -12.07 55.69 -24.29
CA LEU A 24 -12.96 54.57 -24.62
C LEU A 24 -12.18 53.34 -25.10
N ILE A 25 -11.16 53.53 -25.94
CA ILE A 25 -10.30 52.44 -26.42
C ILE A 25 -9.51 51.81 -25.26
N VAL A 26 -8.93 52.64 -24.38
CA VAL A 26 -8.19 52.17 -23.20
C VAL A 26 -9.10 51.40 -22.24
N SER A 27 -10.33 51.87 -21.99
CA SER A 27 -11.29 51.14 -21.16
C SER A 27 -11.72 49.81 -21.77
N CYS A 28 -11.91 49.76 -23.09
CA CYS A 28 -12.30 48.54 -23.79
C CYS A 28 -11.17 47.49 -23.71
N SER A 29 -9.92 47.90 -23.96
CA SER A 29 -8.76 47.02 -23.88
C SER A 29 -8.49 46.51 -22.45
N ALA A 30 -8.66 47.36 -21.43
CA ALA A 30 -8.50 46.97 -20.03
C ALA A 30 -9.57 45.95 -19.59
N LYS A 31 -10.82 46.11 -20.06
CA LYS A 31 -11.91 45.17 -19.78
C LYS A 31 -11.64 43.81 -20.43
N GLU A 32 -11.20 43.81 -21.69
CA GLU A 32 -10.90 42.60 -22.45
C GLU A 32 -9.67 41.86 -21.89
N GLN A 33 -8.67 42.57 -21.38
CA GLN A 33 -7.51 41.98 -20.70
C GLN A 33 -7.87 41.42 -19.31
N LYS A 34 -8.78 42.06 -18.58
CA LYS A 34 -9.33 41.53 -17.32
C LYS A 34 -10.16 40.26 -17.55
N GLU A 35 -11.02 40.24 -18.57
CA GLU A 35 -11.83 39.08 -18.94
C GLU A 35 -10.97 37.91 -19.46
N ARG A 36 -9.94 38.19 -20.27
CA ARG A 36 -8.94 37.16 -20.66
C ARG A 36 -8.19 36.60 -19.45
N ASN A 37 -7.73 37.44 -18.52
CA ASN A 37 -7.03 36.96 -17.32
C ASN A 37 -7.94 36.14 -16.38
N ILE A 38 -9.25 36.43 -16.34
CA ILE A 38 -10.23 35.62 -15.59
C ILE A 38 -10.49 34.28 -16.31
N SER A 39 -10.57 34.30 -17.64
CA SER A 39 -10.77 33.12 -18.48
C SER A 39 -9.56 32.18 -18.52
N ASP A 40 -8.33 32.70 -18.44
CA ASP A 40 -7.08 31.91 -18.46
C ASP A 40 -6.65 31.43 -17.06
N SER A 41 -7.30 31.92 -16.01
CA SER A 41 -7.15 31.32 -14.68
C SER A 41 -7.84 29.95 -14.70
N LYS A 42 -7.07 28.89 -14.95
CA LYS A 42 -7.52 27.52 -14.68
C LYS A 42 -7.90 27.47 -13.20
N VAL A 43 -9.19 27.61 -12.91
CA VAL A 43 -9.72 27.43 -11.56
C VAL A 43 -9.39 26.00 -11.16
N ILE A 44 -8.44 25.86 -10.25
CA ILE A 44 -8.01 24.55 -9.75
C ILE A 44 -9.18 24.00 -8.94
N ASP A 45 -9.70 22.86 -9.35
CA ASP A 45 -10.61 22.06 -8.52
C ASP A 45 -9.79 21.43 -7.38
N TRP A 46 -9.77 22.13 -6.24
CA TRP A 46 -9.03 21.70 -5.06
C TRP A 46 -9.58 20.41 -4.44
N GLU A 47 -10.88 20.14 -4.57
CA GLU A 47 -11.48 18.90 -4.08
C GLU A 47 -10.94 17.72 -4.88
N TYR A 48 -10.93 17.85 -6.21
CA TYR A 48 -10.31 16.87 -7.09
C TYR A 48 -8.82 16.71 -6.82
N GLN A 49 -8.06 17.80 -6.70
CA GLN A 49 -6.60 17.72 -6.44
C GLN A 49 -6.30 17.02 -5.11
N ILE A 50 -7.05 17.31 -4.05
CA ILE A 50 -6.88 16.64 -2.75
C ILE A 50 -7.22 15.15 -2.86
N ALA A 51 -8.31 14.80 -3.54
CA ALA A 51 -8.70 13.41 -3.75
C ALA A 51 -7.64 12.65 -4.56
N TYR A 52 -7.10 13.26 -5.61
CA TYR A 52 -6.04 12.70 -6.45
C TYR A 52 -4.77 12.42 -5.63
N GLN A 53 -4.28 13.41 -4.88
CA GLN A 53 -3.08 13.23 -4.05
C GLN A 53 -3.27 12.19 -2.95
N ARG A 54 -4.42 12.22 -2.25
CA ARG A 54 -4.77 11.20 -1.25
C ARG A 54 -4.89 9.81 -1.85
N GLY A 55 -5.34 9.70 -3.09
CA GLY A 55 -5.40 8.43 -3.82
C GLY A 55 -4.02 7.80 -4.02
N ILE A 56 -3.04 8.61 -4.44
CA ILE A 56 -1.65 8.18 -4.60
C ILE A 56 -1.04 7.77 -3.26
N GLU A 57 -1.23 8.58 -2.21
CA GLU A 57 -0.74 8.26 -0.87
C GLU A 57 -1.37 6.98 -0.31
N ALA A 58 -2.68 6.79 -0.50
CA ALA A 58 -3.37 5.57 -0.09
C ALA A 58 -2.85 4.33 -0.83
N MET A 59 -2.57 4.45 -2.13
CA MET A 59 -1.98 3.36 -2.92
C MET A 59 -0.58 2.98 -2.40
N ASN A 60 0.28 3.98 -2.16
CA ASN A 60 1.62 3.75 -1.64
C ASN A 60 1.59 3.13 -0.23
N TRP A 61 0.73 3.65 0.64
CA TRP A 61 0.54 3.11 1.98
C TRP A 61 0.03 1.66 1.95
N ALA A 62 -0.89 1.34 1.04
CA ALA A 62 -1.56 0.04 0.97
C ALA A 62 -0.75 -1.06 0.25
N ILE A 63 0.35 -0.75 -0.44
CA ILE A 63 1.04 -1.69 -1.36
C ILE A 63 1.41 -3.02 -0.69
N LEU A 64 1.91 -2.99 0.54
CA LEU A 64 2.30 -4.19 1.29
C LEU A 64 1.09 -5.03 1.71
N ALA A 65 0.02 -4.37 2.15
CA ALA A 65 -1.21 -5.03 2.56
C ALA A 65 -1.93 -5.67 1.37
N VAL A 66 -1.98 -4.99 0.22
CA VAL A 66 -2.56 -5.53 -1.01
C VAL A 66 -1.84 -6.81 -1.42
N SER A 67 -0.50 -6.85 -1.36
CA SER A 67 0.28 -8.06 -1.65
C SER A 67 -0.13 -9.25 -0.76
N ILE A 68 -0.22 -9.04 0.56
CA ILE A 68 -0.66 -10.10 1.50
C ILE A 68 -2.12 -10.50 1.27
N MET A 69 -3.01 -9.54 0.99
CA MET A 69 -4.42 -9.82 0.70
C MET A 69 -4.62 -10.60 -0.60
N SER A 70 -3.82 -10.33 -1.63
CA SER A 70 -3.82 -11.10 -2.88
C SER A 70 -3.36 -12.53 -2.66
N MET A 71 -2.27 -12.74 -1.89
CA MET A 71 -1.82 -14.07 -1.51
C MET A 71 -2.86 -14.82 -0.66
N ARG A 72 -3.54 -14.13 0.28
CA ARG A 72 -4.67 -14.73 1.03
C ARG A 72 -5.78 -15.17 0.10
N LYS A 73 -6.18 -14.33 -0.86
CA LYS A 73 -7.24 -14.65 -1.83
C LYS A 73 -6.86 -15.89 -2.65
N ALA A 74 -5.62 -15.97 -3.14
CA ALA A 74 -5.11 -17.14 -3.85
C ALA A 74 -5.14 -18.40 -2.96
N ASN A 75 -4.63 -18.32 -1.73
CA ASN A 75 -4.68 -19.43 -0.79
C ASN A 75 -6.13 -19.88 -0.52
N PHE A 76 -7.06 -18.96 -0.32
CA PHE A 76 -8.47 -19.30 -0.05
C PHE A 76 -9.16 -19.93 -1.28
N SER A 77 -8.77 -19.57 -2.50
CA SER A 77 -9.29 -20.21 -3.71
C SER A 77 -8.91 -21.69 -3.84
N LEU A 78 -7.94 -22.18 -3.06
CA LEU A 78 -7.59 -23.61 -2.99
C LEU A 78 -8.54 -24.43 -2.07
N GLY A 79 -9.60 -23.82 -1.53
CA GLY A 79 -10.60 -24.49 -0.69
C GLY A 79 -10.28 -24.50 0.81
N GLY A 80 -9.20 -23.83 1.24
CA GLY A 80 -8.88 -23.62 2.66
C GLY A 80 -9.38 -22.28 3.19
N GLY A 81 -9.06 -21.98 4.46
CA GLY A 81 -9.38 -20.69 5.06
C GLY A 81 -8.32 -20.20 6.05
N TYR A 82 -8.77 -19.42 7.04
CA TYR A 82 -7.90 -19.04 8.14
C TYR A 82 -7.46 -20.29 8.92
N ASN A 83 -6.26 -20.24 9.46
CA ASN A 83 -5.63 -21.29 10.27
C ASN A 83 -5.46 -22.63 9.51
N THR A 84 -5.53 -22.60 8.18
CA THR A 84 -5.17 -23.72 7.30
C THR A 84 -3.71 -23.59 6.86
N VAL A 85 -2.98 -24.71 6.85
CA VAL A 85 -1.62 -24.79 6.31
C VAL A 85 -1.69 -25.04 4.81
N TYR A 86 -1.14 -24.11 4.03
CA TYR A 86 -0.99 -24.23 2.60
C TYR A 86 0.42 -24.70 2.29
N TRP A 87 0.54 -25.93 1.80
CA TRP A 87 1.82 -26.57 1.54
C TRP A 87 2.10 -26.68 0.04
N MET A 88 3.25 -26.16 -0.39
CA MET A 88 3.74 -26.36 -1.75
C MET A 88 4.75 -27.50 -1.73
N LEU A 89 4.45 -28.59 -2.45
CA LEU A 89 5.31 -29.78 -2.48
C LEU A 89 6.60 -29.58 -3.28
N LYS A 90 6.57 -28.68 -4.27
CA LYS A 90 7.70 -28.40 -5.16
C LYS A 90 8.13 -26.93 -5.02
N PRO A 91 9.39 -26.61 -5.31
CA PRO A 91 9.82 -25.23 -5.41
C PRO A 91 8.99 -24.45 -6.46
N PRO A 92 8.71 -23.17 -6.23
CA PRO A 92 8.03 -22.29 -7.18
C PRO A 92 8.70 -22.28 -8.55
N THR A 93 7.88 -22.27 -9.60
CA THR A 93 8.32 -22.04 -11.00
C THR A 93 7.85 -20.67 -11.47
N ALA A 94 8.24 -20.26 -12.69
CA ALA A 94 7.79 -19.00 -13.28
C ALA A 94 6.26 -18.89 -13.45
N LEU A 95 5.54 -20.02 -13.40
CA LEU A 95 4.06 -20.05 -13.45
C LEU A 95 3.42 -19.71 -12.10
N GLN A 96 4.17 -19.82 -11.01
CA GLN A 96 3.69 -19.48 -9.69
C GLN A 96 3.89 -17.98 -9.51
N GLU A 97 2.82 -17.20 -9.65
CA GLU A 97 2.76 -15.72 -9.60
C GLU A 97 3.10 -15.13 -8.22
N ALA A 98 4.05 -15.74 -7.50
CA ALA A 98 4.61 -15.26 -6.26
C ALA A 98 5.73 -14.26 -6.54
N ILE A 99 5.66 -13.08 -5.91
CA ILE A 99 6.68 -12.05 -6.05
C ILE A 99 8.03 -12.56 -5.52
N THR A 100 9.06 -12.50 -6.38
CA THR A 100 10.47 -12.80 -6.06
C THR A 100 10.69 -14.11 -5.29
N ALA A 101 9.93 -15.15 -5.63
CA ALA A 101 10.06 -16.44 -5.00
C ALA A 101 11.43 -17.09 -5.29
N ASN A 102 11.98 -17.77 -4.28
CA ASN A 102 13.11 -18.66 -4.48
C ASN A 102 12.65 -19.91 -5.22
N ASN A 103 13.44 -20.39 -6.20
CA ASN A 103 13.15 -21.60 -6.97
C ASN A 103 13.86 -22.87 -6.44
N GLN A 104 14.54 -22.79 -5.28
CA GLN A 104 15.29 -23.93 -4.72
C GLN A 104 14.56 -24.67 -3.60
N THR A 105 13.66 -24.00 -2.87
CA THR A 105 13.03 -24.56 -1.67
C THR A 105 11.51 -24.58 -1.79
N PRO A 106 10.84 -25.68 -1.40
CA PRO A 106 9.41 -25.67 -1.19
C PRO A 106 8.99 -24.68 -0.09
N TYR A 107 7.73 -24.26 -0.11
CA TYR A 107 7.16 -23.27 0.81
C TYR A 107 5.93 -23.81 1.53
N ALA A 108 5.69 -23.30 2.74
CA ALA A 108 4.41 -23.42 3.41
C ALA A 108 3.96 -22.01 3.81
N SER A 109 2.66 -21.79 3.90
CA SER A 109 2.11 -20.51 4.36
C SER A 109 0.83 -20.72 5.15
N ILE A 110 0.53 -19.81 6.07
CA ILE A 110 -0.63 -19.90 6.93
C ILE A 110 -1.28 -18.52 7.04
N ASN A 111 -2.57 -18.44 6.72
CA ASN A 111 -3.37 -17.26 6.99
C ASN A 111 -3.89 -17.33 8.43
N LEU A 112 -3.20 -16.76 9.41
CA LEU A 112 -3.50 -17.01 10.84
C LEU A 112 -4.44 -15.97 11.47
N SER A 113 -5.66 -16.37 11.84
CA SER A 113 -6.63 -15.52 12.55
C SER A 113 -6.84 -15.96 13.99
N THR A 114 -6.66 -15.03 14.93
CA THR A 114 -7.04 -15.19 16.34
C THR A 114 -8.41 -14.58 16.66
N LYS A 115 -9.22 -14.26 15.64
CA LYS A 115 -10.55 -13.66 15.86
C LYS A 115 -11.46 -14.55 16.72
N SER A 116 -11.34 -15.86 16.58
CA SER A 116 -12.11 -16.84 17.34
C SER A 116 -11.45 -17.27 18.65
N GLY A 117 -10.31 -16.69 19.01
CA GLY A 117 -9.55 -17.04 20.21
C GLY A 117 -8.05 -17.26 19.93
N PRO A 118 -7.29 -17.65 20.97
CA PRO A 118 -5.88 -18.03 20.83
C PRO A 118 -5.68 -19.17 19.81
N VAL A 119 -4.58 -19.11 19.07
CA VAL A 119 -4.21 -20.12 18.07
C VAL A 119 -2.81 -20.63 18.34
N VAL A 120 -2.64 -21.94 18.32
CA VAL A 120 -1.33 -22.58 18.43
C VAL A 120 -0.85 -23.02 17.05
N LEU A 121 0.36 -22.60 16.69
CA LEU A 121 1.12 -23.16 15.58
C LEU A 121 2.14 -24.15 16.13
N ASP A 122 1.96 -25.43 15.80
CA ASP A 122 2.88 -26.50 16.18
C ASP A 122 3.98 -26.63 15.12
N VAL A 123 5.21 -26.28 15.48
CA VAL A 123 6.37 -26.33 14.58
C VAL A 123 7.21 -27.55 14.95
N PRO A 124 7.38 -28.54 14.05
CA PRO A 124 8.24 -29.69 14.29
C PRO A 124 9.72 -29.27 14.43
N PRO A 125 10.52 -30.04 15.20
CA PRO A 125 11.97 -29.85 15.28
C PRO A 125 12.63 -29.99 13.92
N ALA A 126 13.74 -29.27 13.72
CA ALA A 126 14.62 -29.51 12.61
C ALA A 126 15.19 -30.94 12.68
N SER A 127 15.31 -31.57 11.52
CA SER A 127 15.90 -32.89 11.32
C SER A 127 17.03 -32.81 10.29
N LYS A 128 17.73 -33.93 10.08
CA LYS A 128 18.76 -34.03 9.03
C LYS A 128 18.21 -33.78 7.61
N ARG A 129 16.91 -33.97 7.40
CA ARG A 129 16.26 -33.87 6.07
C ARG A 129 15.43 -32.61 5.89
N THR A 130 14.97 -32.01 6.98
CA THR A 130 13.99 -30.93 6.92
C THR A 130 14.16 -30.03 8.13
N ALA A 131 14.31 -28.74 7.89
CA ALA A 131 14.23 -27.71 8.91
C ALA A 131 13.22 -26.65 8.48
N ILE A 132 12.28 -26.31 9.36
CA ILE A 132 11.33 -25.22 9.16
C ILE A 132 11.92 -23.96 9.74
N PHE A 133 11.85 -22.87 8.99
CA PHE A 133 12.11 -21.54 9.49
C PHE A 133 11.19 -20.55 8.79
N GLY A 134 11.20 -19.30 9.24
CA GLY A 134 10.33 -18.26 8.70
C GLY A 134 10.01 -17.18 9.71
N SER A 135 9.08 -16.31 9.35
CA SER A 135 8.68 -15.20 10.21
C SER A 135 7.18 -15.00 10.15
N ALA A 136 6.49 -15.13 11.27
CA ALA A 136 5.13 -14.62 11.35
C ALA A 136 5.16 -13.09 11.16
N ILE A 137 4.38 -12.58 10.21
CA ILE A 137 4.30 -11.16 9.88
C ILE A 137 2.87 -10.66 10.10
N ASN A 138 2.65 -9.34 10.12
CA ASN A 138 1.30 -8.81 9.99
C ASN A 138 0.96 -8.52 8.51
N VAL A 139 -0.25 -8.04 8.26
CA VAL A 139 -0.69 -7.67 6.89
C VAL A 139 0.19 -6.59 6.25
N TRP A 140 0.82 -5.74 7.06
CA TRP A 140 1.78 -4.71 6.64
C TRP A 140 3.21 -5.25 6.48
N GLN A 141 3.39 -6.58 6.51
CA GLN A 141 4.68 -7.28 6.43
C GLN A 141 5.67 -6.94 7.56
N VAL A 142 5.20 -6.42 8.68
CA VAL A 142 6.02 -6.21 9.87
C VAL A 142 6.23 -7.55 10.59
N PRO A 143 7.47 -7.96 10.89
CA PRO A 143 7.75 -9.20 11.61
C PRO A 143 7.20 -9.15 13.04
N ILE A 144 6.63 -10.27 13.47
CA ILE A 144 6.05 -10.47 14.80
C ILE A 144 6.85 -11.51 15.58
N ALA A 145 7.22 -12.61 14.92
CA ALA A 145 8.02 -13.67 15.53
C ALA A 145 8.77 -14.46 14.46
N ASP A 146 10.02 -14.81 14.75
CA ASP A 146 10.81 -15.71 13.92
C ASP A 146 10.68 -17.17 14.39
N ILE A 147 10.77 -18.07 13.42
CA ILE A 147 10.60 -19.52 13.54
C ILE A 147 11.86 -20.19 12.99
N GLY A 148 12.26 -21.29 13.59
CA GLY A 148 13.45 -22.06 13.21
C GLY A 148 14.73 -21.58 13.88
N ALA A 149 15.88 -21.86 13.26
CA ALA A 149 17.21 -21.68 13.87
C ALA A 149 17.47 -20.27 14.44
N ALA A 150 16.96 -19.22 13.79
CA ALA A 150 17.06 -17.83 14.24
C ALA A 150 15.88 -17.38 15.14
N GLY A 151 14.82 -18.19 15.23
CA GLY A 151 13.64 -17.93 16.03
C GLY A 151 13.80 -18.35 17.49
N SER A 152 12.75 -18.10 18.28
CA SER A 152 12.72 -18.48 19.70
C SER A 152 12.82 -20.00 19.92
N ASP A 153 12.44 -20.81 18.93
CA ASP A 153 12.57 -22.27 18.98
C ASP A 153 14.02 -22.78 18.77
N LYS A 154 14.93 -21.93 18.27
CA LYS A 154 16.35 -22.28 17.98
C LYS A 154 16.51 -23.53 17.12
N GLY A 155 15.57 -23.80 16.22
CA GLY A 155 15.51 -24.98 15.37
C GLY A 155 15.04 -26.26 16.07
N LYS A 156 14.72 -26.22 17.37
CA LYS A 156 14.22 -27.38 18.13
C LYS A 156 12.71 -27.59 17.97
N GLY A 157 12.04 -26.73 17.19
CA GLY A 157 10.58 -26.73 17.09
C GLY A 157 9.93 -26.28 18.40
N GLY A 158 8.62 -26.09 18.35
CA GLY A 158 7.87 -25.59 19.49
C GLY A 158 6.44 -25.20 19.15
N LYS A 159 5.67 -24.95 20.19
CA LYS A 159 4.27 -24.51 20.08
C LYS A 159 4.21 -23.00 20.21
N TYR A 160 4.05 -22.31 19.09
CA TYR A 160 3.88 -20.86 19.04
C TYR A 160 2.44 -20.50 19.33
N LEU A 161 2.19 -19.81 20.45
CA LEU A 161 0.85 -19.38 20.85
C LEU A 161 0.61 -17.94 20.43
N PHE A 162 -0.26 -17.76 19.43
CA PHE A 162 -0.71 -16.46 18.97
C PHE A 162 -1.95 -16.04 19.74
N LEU A 163 -1.86 -14.91 20.44
CA LEU A 163 -2.96 -14.37 21.23
C LEU A 163 -3.78 -13.34 20.44
N PRO A 164 -5.11 -13.24 20.67
CA PRO A 164 -5.88 -12.11 20.19
C PRO A 164 -5.45 -10.81 20.89
N PRO A 165 -5.64 -9.64 20.24
CA PRO A 165 -5.42 -8.35 20.89
C PRO A 165 -6.29 -8.22 22.14
N GLY A 166 -5.71 -7.78 23.26
CA GLY A 166 -6.43 -7.63 24.54
C GLY A 166 -6.77 -8.95 25.23
N TYR A 167 -6.05 -10.05 24.96
CA TYR A 167 -6.24 -11.31 25.68
C TYR A 167 -5.77 -11.18 27.14
N GLU A 168 -6.69 -11.40 28.09
CA GLU A 168 -6.45 -11.36 29.54
C GLU A 168 -6.48 -12.74 30.21
N GLY A 169 -6.74 -13.80 29.43
CA GLY A 169 -6.78 -15.16 29.96
C GLY A 169 -5.41 -15.67 30.38
N GLU A 170 -5.40 -16.75 31.17
CA GLU A 170 -4.16 -17.40 31.56
C GLU A 170 -3.45 -18.04 30.36
N VAL A 171 -2.12 -18.02 30.39
CA VAL A 171 -1.27 -18.69 29.41
C VAL A 171 -0.52 -19.81 30.11
N SER A 172 -0.86 -21.05 29.78
CA SER A 172 -0.18 -22.23 30.31
C SER A 172 1.31 -22.25 29.93
N LYS A 173 2.15 -22.84 30.77
CA LYS A 173 3.59 -23.01 30.50
C LYS A 173 3.83 -23.91 29.28
N GLY A 174 4.96 -23.70 28.59
CA GLY A 174 5.40 -24.55 27.47
C GLY A 174 5.10 -24.01 26.07
N TYR A 175 4.51 -22.82 25.95
CA TYR A 175 4.30 -22.13 24.68
C TYR A 175 5.31 -21.01 24.46
N ILE A 176 5.69 -20.81 23.20
CA ILE A 176 6.38 -19.60 22.76
C ILE A 176 5.28 -18.57 22.48
N VAL A 177 5.11 -17.62 23.40
CA VAL A 177 4.03 -16.64 23.32
C VAL A 177 4.34 -15.56 22.31
N VAL A 178 3.42 -15.34 21.37
CA VAL A 178 3.48 -14.29 20.36
C VAL A 178 2.32 -13.33 20.59
N GLN A 179 2.59 -12.22 21.27
CA GLN A 179 1.59 -11.17 21.50
C GLN A 179 1.47 -10.26 20.28
N ARG A 180 0.22 -10.03 19.85
CA ARG A 180 -0.10 -9.10 18.76
C ARG A 180 -0.35 -7.69 19.28
N LEU A 181 0.13 -6.70 18.53
CA LEU A 181 -0.27 -5.30 18.69
C LEU A 181 -1.48 -4.90 17.82
N HIS A 182 -1.82 -5.64 16.75
CA HIS A 182 -2.83 -5.21 15.76
C HIS A 182 -3.72 -6.36 15.22
N ARG A 183 -4.96 -6.04 14.79
CA ARG A 183 -5.92 -7.00 14.21
C ARG A 183 -5.45 -7.47 12.82
N GLY A 184 -5.49 -8.79 12.56
CA GLY A 184 -5.22 -9.36 11.22
C GLY A 184 -3.78 -9.84 10.95
N ALA A 185 -3.11 -10.49 11.89
CA ALA A 185 -1.82 -11.13 11.63
C ALA A 185 -1.92 -12.17 10.50
N TYR A 186 -0.81 -12.31 9.77
CA TYR A 186 -0.65 -13.22 8.66
C TYR A 186 0.60 -14.07 8.94
N GLY A 187 0.42 -15.31 9.40
CA GLY A 187 1.52 -16.19 9.77
C GLY A 187 2.30 -16.69 8.55
N TYR A 188 3.32 -15.95 8.11
CA TYR A 188 4.13 -16.33 6.95
C TYR A 188 5.35 -17.19 7.32
N VAL A 189 5.17 -18.50 7.44
CA VAL A 189 6.31 -19.40 7.75
C VAL A 189 7.17 -19.64 6.50
N ARG A 190 8.18 -18.79 6.29
CA ARG A 190 9.12 -18.88 5.17
C ARG A 190 10.36 -19.76 5.43
N ARG A 191 10.41 -20.91 4.74
CA ARG A 191 11.59 -21.68 4.27
C ARG A 191 11.73 -23.07 4.92
N PHE A 192 11.83 -24.09 4.06
CA PHE A 192 12.26 -25.44 4.39
C PHE A 192 13.68 -25.64 3.87
N TYR A 193 14.64 -25.97 4.73
CA TYR A 193 15.96 -26.41 4.28
C TYR A 193 15.94 -27.93 4.08
N CYS A 194 16.17 -28.36 2.84
CA CYS A 194 16.47 -29.74 2.46
C CYS A 194 17.88 -29.77 1.86
N PRO A 195 18.89 -30.30 2.57
CA PRO A 195 20.15 -30.68 1.96
C PRO A 195 20.18 -32.20 1.77
N ALA A 196 19.68 -32.70 0.65
CA ALA A 196 20.08 -34.02 0.14
C ALA A 196 19.77 -34.08 -1.37
N PRO A 197 20.66 -34.66 -2.17
CA PRO A 197 20.60 -34.56 -3.62
C PRO A 197 19.31 -35.21 -4.13
N TYR A 198 18.78 -34.65 -5.21
CA TYR A 198 17.87 -35.37 -6.09
C TYR A 198 18.46 -36.75 -6.39
N SER A 199 17.97 -37.79 -5.74
CA SER A 199 17.95 -39.14 -6.31
C SER A 199 16.50 -39.55 -6.39
N ILE A 200 15.82 -39.03 -7.42
CA ILE A 200 14.68 -39.73 -8.00
C ILE A 200 15.30 -40.97 -8.64
N ARG A 201 15.14 -42.13 -8.01
CA ARG A 201 15.07 -43.40 -8.73
C ARG A 201 13.60 -43.70 -8.95
#